data_AF-A0A9Q0SWN3-F1
#
_entry.id   AF-A0A9Q0SWN3-F1
#
_cell.length_a   1.000
_cell.length_b   1.000
_cell.length_c   1.000
_cell.angle_alpha   90.00
_cell.angle_beta   90.00
_cell.angle_gamma   90.00
#
_symmetry.space_group_name_H-M   'P 1'
#
loop_
_entity.id
_entity.type
_entity.pdbx_description
1 polymer ?
#
loop_
_entity_poly.entity_id
_entity_poly.type
_entity_poly.pdbx_seq_one_letter_code
_entity_poly.pdbx_strand_id
1 'polypeptide(L)' 'MAGEGKQKEEATTMEAGLLDSIISRLLEFRQTRLAKQPRVQLSENEIRQLCAVSRDIFLQQPNLLELEAPIKIC' A
#
# COMPACT_ATOMS: atom_id res chain seq x y z
N MET A 1 -15.14 20.67 29.32
CA MET A 1 -13.85 21.34 29.06
C MET A 1 -12.96 20.32 28.37
N ALA A 2 -13.02 20.21 27.04
CA ALA A 2 -12.45 21.11 26.03
C ALA A 2 -11.06 20.60 25.57
N GLY A 3 -10.88 20.49 24.25
CA GLY A 3 -9.65 20.06 23.57
C GLY A 3 -9.90 18.79 22.75
N GLU A 4 -10.68 18.83 21.68
CA GLU A 4 -10.23 19.20 20.33
C GLU A 4 -8.90 18.56 19.94
N GLY A 5 -9.01 17.45 19.22
CA GLY A 5 -7.94 16.83 18.45
C GLY A 5 -8.49 16.35 17.13
N LYS A 6 -9.05 17.29 16.36
CA LYS A 6 -9.51 17.11 14.98
C LYS A 6 -8.28 16.79 14.13
N GLN A 7 -7.84 15.53 14.11
CA GLN A 7 -6.86 15.08 13.12
C GLN A 7 -7.58 14.97 11.78
N LYS A 8 -7.50 16.11 11.08
CA LYS A 8 -7.55 16.30 9.64
C LYS A 8 -7.53 14.97 8.89
N GLU A 9 -8.70 14.56 8.41
CA GLU A 9 -8.87 13.52 7.40
C GLU A 9 -8.33 14.11 6.09
N GLU A 10 -7.00 14.17 6.01
CA GLU A 10 -6.29 14.49 4.79
C GLU A 10 -6.43 13.25 3.92
N ALA A 11 -7.23 13.35 2.85
CA ALA A 11 -7.41 12.29 1.89
C ALA A 11 -6.04 11.91 1.31
N THR A 12 -5.39 10.91 1.90
CA THR A 12 -4.09 10.41 1.46
C THR A 12 -4.32 9.68 0.13
N THR A 13 -4.34 10.43 -0.96
CA THR A 13 -4.48 9.84 -2.30
C THR A 13 -3.07 9.62 -2.82
N MET A 14 -2.67 8.35 -2.97
CA MET A 14 -1.43 8.02 -3.67
C MET A 14 -1.63 8.22 -5.17
N GLU A 15 -0.63 8.84 -5.80
CA GLU A 15 -0.62 9.04 -7.24
C GLU A 15 -0.44 7.68 -7.95
N ALA A 16 -1.26 7.43 -8.98
CA ALA A 16 -1.33 6.13 -9.65
C ALA A 16 0.00 5.76 -10.33
N GLY A 17 0.68 6.71 -10.98
CA GLY A 17 1.97 6.50 -11.61
C GLY A 17 3.07 6.11 -10.62
N LEU A 18 3.08 6.72 -9.42
CA LEU A 18 3.96 6.32 -8.32
C LEU A 18 3.65 4.90 -7.87
N LEU A 19 2.38 4.54 -7.65
CA LEU A 19 1.98 3.19 -7.26
C LEU A 19 2.40 2.15 -8.33
N ASP A 20 2.14 2.42 -9.60
CA ASP A 20 2.52 1.55 -10.72
C ASP A 20 4.04 1.37 -10.82
N SER A 21 4.80 2.45 -10.58
CA SER A 21 6.27 2.39 -10.54
C SER A 21 6.78 1.51 -9.40
N ILE A 22 6.12 1.53 -8.23
CA ILE A 22 6.47 0.69 -7.08
C ILE A 22 6.17 -0.78 -7.40
N ILE A 23 4.99 -1.06 -7.96
CA ILE A 23 4.60 -2.42 -8.36
C ILE A 23 5.58 -2.98 -9.39
N SER A 24 5.93 -2.20 -10.41
CA SER A 24 6.88 -2.62 -11.46
C SER A 24 8.25 -2.98 -10.88
N ARG A 25 8.80 -2.12 -10.00
CA ARG A 25 10.08 -2.38 -9.31
C ARG A 25 10.04 -3.65 -8.45
N LEU A 26 8.93 -3.90 -7.74
CA LEU A 26 8.75 -5.11 -6.92
C LEU A 26 8.62 -6.39 -7.77
N LEU A 27 8.02 -6.30 -8.96
CA LEU A 27 7.86 -7.43 -9.86
C LEU A 27 9.14 -7.77 -10.62
N GLU A 28 9.89 -6.77 -11.08
CA GLU A 28 11.18 -6.95 -11.78
C GLU A 28 12.20 -7.72 -10.94
N PHE A 29 12.15 -7.55 -9.61
CA PHE A 29 12.95 -8.32 -8.67
C PHE A 29 12.73 -9.84 -8.77
N ARG A 30 11.49 -10.27 -9.06
CA ARG A 30 11.17 -11.70 -9.21
C ARG A 30 11.82 -12.32 -10.44
N GLN A 31 12.03 -11.53 -11.49
CA GLN A 31 12.62 -12.00 -12.75
C GLN A 31 14.15 -12.07 -12.70
N THR A 32 14.77 -11.31 -11.80
CA THR A 32 16.22 -11.11 -11.71
C THR A 32 16.87 -11.84 -10.54
N ARG A 33 16.28 -12.95 -10.05
CA ARG A 33 16.80 -13.78 -8.92
C ARG A 33 18.25 -14.27 -9.04
N LEU A 34 18.93 -14.01 -10.15
CA LEU A 34 20.37 -14.26 -10.39
C LEU A 34 21.28 -13.03 -10.17
N ALA A 35 20.74 -11.85 -9.85
CA ALA A 35 21.52 -10.62 -9.69
C ALA A 35 21.95 -10.37 -8.23
N LYS A 36 23.17 -9.84 -8.07
CA LYS A 36 23.91 -9.62 -6.81
C LYS A 36 23.27 -8.63 -5.82
N GLN A 37 22.10 -8.06 -6.11
CA GLN A 37 21.43 -7.08 -5.26
C GLN A 37 20.00 -7.54 -4.91
N PRO A 38 19.81 -8.23 -3.77
CA PRO A 38 18.55 -8.88 -3.39
C PRO A 38 17.50 -7.92 -2.80
N ARG A 39 17.59 -6.60 -3.04
CA ARG A 39 16.74 -5.60 -2.37
C ARG A 39 16.18 -4.57 -3.34
N VAL A 40 14.86 -4.43 -3.35
CA VAL A 40 14.17 -3.32 -3.99
C VAL A 40 14.36 -2.08 -3.12
N GLN A 41 14.90 -1.00 -3.69
CA GLN A 41 15.06 0.27 -2.99
C GLN A 41 13.75 1.06 -3.05
N LEU A 42 13.09 1.17 -1.90
CA LEU A 42 11.96 2.06 -1.68
C LEU A 42 12.37 3.11 -0.64
N SER A 43 11.98 4.35 -0.88
CA SER A 43 12.16 5.45 0.07
C SER A 43 11.18 5.31 1.25
N GLU A 44 11.55 5.89 2.39
CA GLU A 44 10.69 5.91 3.57
C GLU A 44 9.34 6.56 3.29
N ASN A 45 9.31 7.62 2.47
CA ASN A 45 8.09 8.29 2.09
C ASN A 45 7.14 7.38 1.28
N GLU A 46 7.67 6.64 0.30
CA GLU A 46 6.87 5.67 -0.46
C GLU A 46 6.27 4.60 0.46
N ILE A 47 7.05 4.08 1.41
CA ILE A 47 6.58 3.08 2.38
C ILE A 47 5.48 3.66 3.28
N ARG A 48 5.69 4.87 3.84
CA ARG A 48 4.70 5.53 4.70
C ARG A 48 3.39 5.79 3.96
N GLN A 49 3.48 6.25 2.72
CA GLN A 49 2.31 6.48 1.88
C GLN A 49 1.55 5.17 1.61
N LEU A 50 2.26 4.09 1.24
CA LEU A 50 1.63 2.77 1.03
C LEU A 50 0.87 2.31 2.28
N CYS A 51 1.50 2.42 3.45
CA CYS A 51 0.88 2.04 4.72
C CYS A 51 -0.31 2.93 5.09
N ALA A 52 -0.23 4.24 4.84
CA ALA A 52 -1.32 5.17 5.14
C ALA A 52 -2.55 4.87 4.28
N VAL A 53 -2.37 4.79 2.95
CA VAL A 53 -3.48 4.50 2.03
C VAL A 53 -4.05 3.11 2.25
N SER A 54 -3.20 2.10 2.47
CA SER A 54 -3.68 0.73 2.75
C SER A 54 -4.51 0.68 4.04
N ARG A 55 -4.10 1.41 5.09
CA ARG A 55 -4.86 1.51 6.34
C ARG A 55 -6.23 2.10 6.09
N ASP A 56 -6.32 3.18 5.33
CA ASP A 56 -7.59 3.84 5.04
C ASP A 56 -8.53 2.91 4.26
N ILE A 57 -8.01 2.16 3.28
CA ILE A 57 -8.77 1.13 2.55
C ILE A 57 -9.28 0.04 3.50
N PHE A 58 -8.44 -0.48 4.39
CA PHE A 58 -8.84 -1.52 5.35
C PHE A 58 -9.88 -1.02 6.36
N LEU A 59 -9.82 0.25 6.77
CA LEU A 59 -10.82 0.85 7.67
C LEU A 59 -12.16 1.11 6.97
N GLN A 60 -12.15 1.36 5.65
CA GLN A 60 -13.36 1.49 4.84
C GLN A 60 -14.02 0.13 4.56
N GLN A 61 -13.26 -0.96 4.57
CA GLN A 61 -13.77 -2.31 4.40
C GLN A 61 -14.35 -2.86 5.70
N PRO A 62 -15.38 -3.73 5.64
CA PRO A 62 -15.90 -4.39 6.84
C PRO A 62 -14.87 -5.38 7.40
N ASN A 63 -14.86 -5.54 8.73
CA ASN A 63 -14.01 -6.53 9.41
C ASN A 63 -14.31 -7.98 8.96
N LEU A 64 -15.54 -8.24 8.51
CA LEU A 64 -15.95 -9.48 7.89
C LEU A 64 -16.11 -9.24 6.39
N LEU A 65 -15.13 -9.69 5.59
CA LEU A 65 -15.16 -9.57 4.14
C LEU A 65 -16.10 -10.64 3.54
N GLU A 66 -17.12 -10.19 2.82
CA GLU A 66 -17.96 -11.04 1.99
C GLU A 66 -17.36 -11.10 0.59
N LEU A 67 -16.77 -12.25 0.24
CA LEU A 67 -16.06 -12.46 -1.03
C LEU A 67 -16.85 -13.41 -1.92
N GLU A 68 -17.04 -13.03 -3.19
CA GLU A 68 -17.68 -13.87 -4.19
C GLU A 68 -16.62 -14.67 -5.00
N ALA A 69 -17.00 -15.86 -5.44
CA ALA A 69 -16.14 -16.70 -6.30
C ALA A 69 -16.14 -16.18 -7.75
N PRO A 70 -15.05 -16.38 -8.52
CA PRO A 70 -13.84 -17.14 -8.20
C PRO A 70 -12.72 -16.28 -7.57
N ILE A 71 -12.15 -16.76 -6.46
CA ILE A 71 -10.98 -16.14 -5.81
C ILE A 71 -9.92 -17.20 -5.52
N LYS A 72 -8.63 -16.83 -5.62
CA LYS A 72 -7.51 -17.65 -5.19
C LYS A 72 -7.14 -17.29 -3.76
N ILE A 73 -7.22 -18.27 -2.87
CA ILE A 73 -6.73 -18.15 -1.48
C ILE A 73 -5.28 -18.62 -1.49
N CYS A 74 -4.35 -17.75 -1.06
CA CYS A 74 -2.92 -18.01 -0.99
C CYS A 74 -2.46 -18.29 0.44
#